data_AF-A0AAW5RAM6-F1
#
_entry.id   AF-A0AAW5RAM6-F1
#
_cell.length_a   1.000
_cell.length_b   1.000
_cell.length_c   1.000
_cell.angle_alpha   90.00
_cell.angle_beta   90.00
_cell.angle_gamma   90.00
#
_symmetry.space_group_name_H-M   'P 1'
#
loop_
_entity.id
_entity.type
_entity.pdbx_description
1 polymer ?
#
loop_
_entity_poly.entity_id
_entity_poly.type
_entity_poly.pdbx_seq_one_letter_code
_entity_poly.pdbx_strand_id
1 'polypeptide(L)'
;MEIVCLDLEGVLVPEIWINFAKKTGIKELEATTRDIPDYDVLMTQRLNILKQHGLGLKDIQAVIADMGPFEGAKEFVEWVRTHFQLIILSDTFYDFAHPLMQQLGWPTLFCHKLETDEKGMITAYKLRQPDQKRQAVKALHGLNFRVIAAGDSYNDTTMLGEADHGFLFDAPANVIAEFPQFPPLHGYEALKQAIRSVSQRNIPE
;
A
#
# COMPACT_ATOMS: atom_id res chain seq x y z
N MET A 1 4.57 18.09 -15.38
CA MET A 1 5.29 16.85 -15.03
C MET A 1 4.43 16.12 -14.03
N GLU A 2 4.26 14.81 -14.18
CA GLU A 2 3.24 14.07 -13.44
C GLU A 2 3.83 12.82 -12.76
N ILE A 3 3.39 12.57 -11.53
CA ILE A 3 3.72 11.37 -10.77
C ILE A 3 2.41 10.66 -10.42
N VAL A 4 2.41 9.34 -10.57
CA VAL A 4 1.35 8.50 -10.05
C VAL A 4 1.77 7.98 -8.68
N CYS A 5 0.93 8.21 -7.67
CA CYS A 5 1.08 7.67 -6.33
C CYS A 5 0.03 6.59 -6.08
N LEU A 6 0.45 5.39 -5.70
CA LEU A 6 -0.47 4.28 -5.44
C LEU A 6 -0.31 3.82 -4.00
N ASP A 7 -1.40 3.39 -3.36
CA ASP A 7 -1.26 2.46 -2.25
C ASP A 7 -0.74 1.10 -2.74
N LEU A 8 -0.32 0.24 -1.80
CA LEU A 8 0.16 -1.10 -2.06
C LEU A 8 -0.92 -2.15 -1.81
N GLU A 9 -1.31 -2.31 -0.54
CA GLU A 9 -2.31 -3.30 -0.10
C GLU A 9 -3.69 -2.84 -0.61
N GLY A 10 -4.53 -3.78 -1.03
CA GLY A 10 -5.84 -3.45 -1.63
C GLY A 10 -5.78 -2.95 -3.09
N VAL A 11 -4.68 -2.32 -3.49
CA VAL A 11 -4.48 -1.81 -4.87
C VAL A 11 -3.67 -2.76 -5.74
N LEU A 12 -2.47 -3.17 -5.30
CA LEU A 12 -1.54 -3.98 -6.09
C LEU A 12 -1.35 -5.38 -5.52
N VAL A 13 -1.53 -5.53 -4.21
CA VAL A 13 -1.33 -6.79 -3.49
C VAL A 13 -2.45 -7.00 -2.48
N PRO A 14 -2.75 -8.26 -2.10
CA PRO A 14 -3.68 -8.53 -1.01
C PRO A 14 -3.18 -7.99 0.34
N GLU A 15 -4.11 -7.76 1.27
CA GLU A 15 -3.82 -7.40 2.68
C GLU A 15 -2.85 -8.41 3.32
N ILE A 16 -1.65 -7.95 3.69
CA ILE A 16 -0.54 -8.81 4.10
C ILE A 16 -0.89 -9.57 5.37
N TRP A 17 -1.36 -8.87 6.40
CA TRP A 17 -1.64 -9.47 7.72
C TRP A 17 -2.79 -10.48 7.67
N ILE A 18 -3.85 -10.18 6.91
CA ILE A 18 -4.99 -11.09 6.74
C ILE A 18 -4.57 -12.36 6.02
N ASN A 19 -3.78 -12.24 4.94
CA ASN A 19 -3.29 -13.41 4.21
C ASN A 19 -2.29 -14.22 5.04
N PHE A 20 -1.43 -13.55 5.79
CA PHE A 20 -0.49 -14.19 6.70
C PHE A 20 -1.22 -15.00 7.78
N ALA A 21 -2.25 -14.41 8.40
CA ALA A 21 -3.11 -15.09 9.37
C ALA A 21 -3.76 -16.35 8.80
N LYS A 22 -4.34 -16.27 7.59
CA LYS A 22 -4.96 -17.41 6.90
C LYS A 22 -3.96 -18.53 6.57
N LYS A 23 -2.77 -18.17 6.09
CA LYS A 23 -1.72 -19.14 5.73
C LYS A 23 -1.11 -19.83 6.94
N THR A 24 -0.94 -19.12 8.04
CA THR A 24 -0.37 -19.66 9.29
C THR A 24 -1.41 -20.30 10.20
N GLY A 25 -2.70 -20.03 9.98
CA GLY A 25 -3.79 -20.46 10.85
C GLY A 25 -3.92 -19.65 12.15
N ILE A 26 -3.18 -18.53 12.28
CA ILE A 26 -3.16 -17.69 13.48
C ILE A 26 -4.22 -16.59 13.34
N LYS A 27 -5.45 -16.86 13.80
CA LYS A 27 -6.61 -15.97 13.62
C LYS A 27 -6.45 -14.61 14.29
N GLU A 28 -5.68 -14.53 15.35
CA GLU A 28 -5.42 -13.31 16.11
C GLU A 28 -4.69 -12.24 15.28
N LEU A 29 -4.03 -12.64 14.18
CA LEU A 29 -3.39 -11.74 13.22
C LEU A 29 -4.37 -11.15 12.19
N GLU A 30 -5.62 -11.63 12.13
CA GLU A 30 -6.68 -11.03 11.30
C GLU A 30 -7.21 -9.71 11.88
N ALA A 31 -6.89 -9.38 13.14
CA ALA A 31 -7.30 -8.14 13.78
C ALA A 31 -6.83 -6.92 12.97
N THR A 32 -7.74 -5.95 12.81
CA THR A 32 -7.54 -4.72 12.05
C THR A 32 -7.70 -3.49 12.94
N THR A 33 -7.52 -2.29 12.38
CA THR A 33 -7.82 -1.04 13.08
C THR A 33 -9.30 -0.84 13.39
N ARG A 34 -10.20 -1.64 12.77
CA ARG A 34 -11.63 -1.66 13.16
C ARG A 34 -11.83 -2.35 14.52
N ASP A 35 -10.99 -3.33 14.83
CA ASP A 35 -11.03 -4.08 16.09
C ASP A 35 -10.18 -3.39 17.17
N ILE A 36 -9.01 -2.85 16.78
CA ILE A 36 -8.05 -2.18 17.65
C ILE A 36 -7.68 -0.83 17.02
N PRO A 37 -8.37 0.26 17.38
CA PRO A 37 -8.20 1.56 16.72
C PRO A 37 -6.80 2.16 16.85
N ASP A 38 -6.11 1.87 17.96
CA ASP A 38 -4.75 2.32 18.19
C ASP A 38 -3.76 1.43 17.43
N TYR A 39 -3.11 1.99 16.41
CA TYR A 39 -2.15 1.29 15.57
C TYR A 39 -0.96 0.75 16.38
N ASP A 40 -0.52 1.47 17.41
CA ASP A 40 0.62 1.04 18.22
C ASP A 40 0.26 -0.15 19.10
N VAL A 41 -0.97 -0.18 19.63
CA VAL A 41 -1.52 -1.34 20.33
C VAL A 41 -1.67 -2.53 19.39
N LEU A 42 -2.23 -2.33 18.20
CA LEU A 42 -2.40 -3.39 17.20
C LEU A 42 -1.06 -3.99 16.78
N MET A 43 -0.08 -3.16 16.46
CA MET A 43 1.25 -3.62 16.06
C MET A 43 1.98 -4.33 17.20
N THR A 44 1.91 -3.78 18.42
CA THR A 44 2.49 -4.45 19.60
C THR A 44 1.89 -5.83 19.82
N GLN A 45 0.56 -5.97 19.68
CA GLN A 45 -0.11 -7.27 19.74
C GLN A 45 0.40 -8.21 18.65
N ARG A 46 0.44 -7.77 17.39
CA ARG A 46 0.91 -8.58 16.26
C ARG A 46 2.34 -9.07 16.47
N LEU A 47 3.25 -8.20 16.89
CA LEU A 47 4.65 -8.58 17.18
C LEU A 47 4.76 -9.57 18.34
N ASN A 48 3.95 -9.40 19.39
CA ASN A 48 3.92 -10.35 20.51
C ASN A 48 3.42 -11.74 20.07
N ILE A 49 2.41 -11.80 19.21
CA ILE A 49 1.90 -13.06 18.64
C ILE A 49 3.00 -13.73 17.80
N LEU A 50 3.65 -13.00 16.91
CA LEU A 50 4.76 -13.54 16.11
C LEU A 50 5.86 -14.13 17.00
N LYS A 51 6.22 -13.43 18.09
CA LYS A 51 7.19 -13.91 19.07
C LYS A 51 6.73 -15.17 19.80
N GLN A 52 5.47 -15.27 20.21
CA GLN A 52 4.90 -16.44 20.88
C GLN A 52 4.93 -17.69 19.99
N HIS A 53 4.72 -17.50 18.68
CA HIS A 53 4.76 -18.56 17.69
C HIS A 53 6.17 -18.83 17.14
N GLY A 54 7.20 -18.07 17.57
CA GLY A 54 8.56 -18.22 17.09
C GLY A 54 8.75 -17.86 15.61
N LEU A 55 7.89 -16.99 15.06
CA LEU A 55 7.90 -16.58 13.66
C LEU A 55 8.81 -15.35 13.49
N GLY A 56 9.91 -15.55 12.77
CA GLY A 56 10.86 -14.50 12.43
C GLY A 56 10.57 -13.83 11.09
N LEU A 57 11.38 -12.83 10.74
CA LEU A 57 11.24 -12.10 9.48
C LEU A 57 11.29 -13.02 8.25
N LYS A 58 12.15 -14.05 8.26
CA LYS A 58 12.28 -14.99 7.14
C LYS A 58 11.02 -15.82 6.93
N ASP A 59 10.38 -16.27 8.00
CA ASP A 59 9.13 -17.04 7.93
C ASP A 59 8.02 -16.17 7.35
N ILE A 60 7.96 -14.91 7.78
CA ILE A 60 6.99 -13.92 7.28
C ILE A 60 7.22 -13.63 5.80
N GLN A 61 8.47 -13.38 5.40
CA GLN A 61 8.82 -13.16 4.01
C GLN A 61 8.49 -14.36 3.12
N ALA A 62 8.68 -15.59 3.62
CA ALA A 62 8.34 -16.80 2.87
C ALA A 62 6.82 -16.90 2.60
N VAL A 63 6.00 -16.61 3.61
CA VAL A 63 4.53 -16.59 3.45
C VAL A 63 4.08 -15.45 2.53
N ILE A 64 4.67 -14.26 2.66
CA ILE A 64 4.35 -13.11 1.82
C ILE A 64 4.77 -13.35 0.35
N ALA A 65 5.89 -14.02 0.11
CA ALA A 65 6.35 -14.34 -1.24
C ALA A 65 5.33 -15.19 -2.01
N ASP A 66 4.67 -16.13 -1.33
CA ASP A 66 3.65 -17.03 -1.90
C ASP A 66 2.29 -16.34 -2.14
N MET A 67 2.04 -15.18 -1.52
CA MET A 67 0.80 -14.42 -1.70
C MET A 67 0.70 -13.81 -3.11
N GLY A 68 1.80 -13.23 -3.58
CA GLY A 68 1.89 -12.56 -4.88
C GLY A 68 1.03 -11.29 -5.03
N PRO A 69 1.29 -10.48 -6.08
CA PRO A 69 0.40 -9.39 -6.49
C PRO A 69 -0.95 -9.89 -7.01
N PHE A 70 -1.93 -8.99 -7.09
CA PHE A 70 -3.18 -9.26 -7.80
C PHE A 70 -2.94 -9.55 -9.29
N GLU A 71 -3.84 -10.31 -9.90
CA GLU A 71 -3.83 -10.55 -11.34
C GLU A 71 -3.89 -9.22 -12.11
N GLY A 72 -2.95 -8.99 -13.03
CA GLY A 72 -2.84 -7.73 -13.79
C GLY A 72 -2.08 -6.61 -13.08
N ALA A 73 -1.71 -6.75 -11.80
CA ALA A 73 -1.04 -5.70 -11.03
C ALA A 73 0.34 -5.36 -11.61
N LYS A 74 1.10 -6.39 -12.01
CA LYS A 74 2.44 -6.22 -12.56
C LYS A 74 2.39 -5.51 -13.90
N GLU A 75 1.50 -5.95 -14.79
CA GLU A 75 1.26 -5.35 -16.10
C GLU A 75 0.79 -3.89 -15.96
N PHE A 76 -0.06 -3.61 -14.97
CA PHE A 76 -0.48 -2.27 -14.64
C PHE A 76 0.70 -1.40 -14.16
N VAL A 77 1.52 -1.88 -13.22
CA VAL A 77 2.71 -1.16 -12.74
C VAL A 77 3.69 -0.87 -13.88
N GLU A 78 3.93 -1.85 -14.75
CA GLU A 78 4.77 -1.68 -15.94
C GLU A 78 4.19 -0.60 -16.86
N TRP A 79 2.88 -0.62 -17.13
CA TRP A 79 2.21 0.41 -17.92
C TRP A 79 2.30 1.81 -17.29
N VAL A 80 2.13 1.94 -15.97
CA VAL A 80 2.28 3.23 -15.31
C VAL A 80 3.71 3.74 -15.49
N ARG A 81 4.71 2.89 -15.29
CA ARG A 81 6.13 3.25 -15.36
C ARG A 81 6.63 3.59 -16.77
N THR A 82 5.98 3.11 -17.82
CA THR A 82 6.32 3.50 -19.20
C THR A 82 5.80 4.91 -19.54
N HIS A 83 4.78 5.40 -18.83
CA HIS A 83 4.11 6.67 -19.15
C HIS A 83 4.24 7.74 -18.05
N PHE A 84 4.55 7.36 -16.81
CA PHE A 84 4.62 8.22 -15.63
C PHE A 84 5.79 7.79 -14.73
N GLN A 85 6.19 8.68 -13.81
CA GLN A 85 6.95 8.24 -12.65
C GLN A 85 5.98 7.63 -11.63
N LEU A 86 6.38 6.55 -10.98
CA LEU A 86 5.56 5.82 -10.01
C LEU A 86 6.24 5.82 -8.64
N ILE A 87 5.47 6.17 -7.61
CA ILE A 87 5.85 6.01 -6.21
C ILE A 87 4.71 5.28 -5.48
N ILE A 88 5.03 4.19 -4.82
CA ILE A 88 4.10 3.50 -3.91
C ILE A 88 4.20 4.14 -2.52
N LEU A 89 3.06 4.53 -1.96
CA LEU A 89 2.93 5.14 -0.63
C LEU A 89 2.08 4.21 0.23
N SER A 90 2.69 3.45 1.15
CA SER A 90 2.01 2.39 1.91
C SER A 90 2.39 2.40 3.38
N ASP A 91 1.45 2.06 4.26
CA ASP A 91 1.68 1.89 5.71
C ASP A 91 2.25 0.51 6.09
N THR A 92 2.66 -0.26 5.08
CA THR A 92 3.43 -1.51 5.25
C THR A 92 4.84 -1.25 5.81
N PHE A 93 5.65 -2.32 5.87
CA PHE A 93 7.05 -2.25 6.26
C PHE A 93 7.97 -2.74 5.13
N TYR A 94 9.13 -2.10 4.96
CA TYR A 94 10.10 -2.49 3.93
C TYR A 94 10.47 -3.97 4.00
N ASP A 95 10.70 -4.46 5.21
CA ASP A 95 11.09 -5.84 5.49
C ASP A 95 10.01 -6.85 5.07
N PHE A 96 8.73 -6.50 5.23
CA PHE A 96 7.61 -7.32 4.81
C PHE A 96 7.32 -7.22 3.32
N ALA A 97 7.32 -6.01 2.77
CA ALA A 97 6.99 -5.79 1.37
C ALA A 97 8.08 -6.29 0.41
N HIS A 98 9.29 -6.58 0.89
CA HIS A 98 10.45 -6.93 0.06
C HIS A 98 10.16 -8.01 -1.01
N PRO A 99 9.54 -9.17 -0.68
CA PRO A 99 9.24 -10.19 -1.69
C PRO A 99 8.21 -9.73 -2.73
N LEU A 100 7.23 -8.91 -2.34
CA LEU A 100 6.22 -8.37 -3.25
C LEU A 100 6.81 -7.29 -4.17
N MET A 101 7.68 -6.44 -3.63
CA MET A 101 8.39 -5.43 -4.42
C MET A 101 9.25 -6.07 -5.51
N GLN A 102 9.87 -7.22 -5.24
CA GLN A 102 10.56 -7.99 -6.27
C GLN A 102 9.63 -8.40 -7.41
N GLN A 103 8.43 -8.89 -7.07
CA GLN A 103 7.44 -9.35 -8.06
C GLN A 103 6.85 -8.20 -8.89
N LEU A 104 6.75 -7.01 -8.31
CA LEU A 104 6.31 -5.77 -8.97
C LEU A 104 7.44 -5.04 -9.74
N GLY A 105 8.66 -5.57 -9.74
CA GLY A 105 9.80 -5.01 -10.47
C GLY A 105 10.45 -3.80 -9.80
N TRP A 106 10.46 -3.76 -8.47
CA TRP A 106 11.11 -2.75 -7.62
C TRP A 106 10.71 -1.29 -7.92
N PRO A 107 9.40 -0.95 -7.99
CA PRO A 107 8.99 0.45 -7.97
C PRO A 107 9.44 1.11 -6.66
N THR A 108 9.60 2.44 -6.68
CA THR A 108 9.94 3.19 -5.47
C THR A 108 8.85 3.00 -4.42
N LEU A 109 9.21 2.57 -3.22
CA LEU A 109 8.30 2.38 -2.09
C LEU A 109 8.68 3.33 -0.96
N PHE A 110 7.72 4.12 -0.48
CA PHE A 110 7.82 4.84 0.78
C PHE A 110 6.88 4.21 1.81
N CYS A 111 7.46 3.52 2.79
CA CYS A 111 6.71 2.91 3.88
C CYS A 111 7.45 3.02 5.23
N HIS A 112 7.11 2.15 6.18
CA HIS A 112 7.73 2.07 7.50
C HIS A 112 8.85 1.01 7.54
N LYS A 113 9.54 0.85 8.67
CA LYS A 113 10.55 -0.19 8.83
C LYS A 113 10.30 -1.04 10.08
N LEU A 114 10.78 -2.28 10.05
CA LEU A 114 10.90 -3.12 11.24
C LEU A 114 12.30 -3.01 11.84
N GLU A 115 12.42 -3.46 13.07
CA GLU A 115 13.71 -3.71 13.72
C GLU A 115 13.77 -5.18 14.11
N THR A 116 14.91 -5.82 13.80
CA THR A 116 15.13 -7.24 14.04
C THR A 116 16.37 -7.47 14.89
N ASP A 117 16.36 -8.54 15.67
CA ASP A 117 17.56 -9.01 16.36
C ASP A 117 18.47 -9.84 15.44
N GLU A 118 19.63 -10.26 15.96
CA GLU A 118 20.61 -11.07 15.22
C GLU A 118 20.06 -12.43 14.74
N LYS A 119 18.97 -12.92 15.34
CA LYS A 119 18.30 -14.16 14.96
C LYS A 119 17.18 -13.94 13.95
N GLY A 120 16.93 -12.68 13.56
CA GLY A 120 15.87 -12.31 12.63
C GLY A 120 14.48 -12.25 13.26
N MET A 121 14.37 -12.23 14.59
CA MET A 121 13.09 -11.99 15.27
C MET A 121 12.79 -10.49 15.25
N ILE A 122 11.51 -10.15 15.03
CA ILE A 122 11.08 -8.75 15.01
C ILE A 122 10.93 -8.27 16.45
N THR A 123 11.66 -7.20 16.78
CA THR A 123 11.73 -6.65 18.15
C THR A 123 10.95 -5.35 18.29
N ALA A 124 10.83 -4.59 17.20
CA ALA A 124 10.08 -3.34 17.15
C ALA A 124 9.68 -2.98 15.72
N TYR A 125 8.89 -1.92 15.58
CA TYR A 125 8.61 -1.25 14.32
C TYR A 125 8.86 0.25 14.50
N LYS A 126 9.16 0.94 13.40
CA LYS A 126 9.33 2.38 13.38
C LYS A 126 8.51 3.00 12.27
N LEU A 127 7.50 3.77 12.68
CA LEU A 127 6.76 4.66 11.78
C LEU A 127 7.70 5.72 11.21
N ARG A 128 7.56 6.01 9.92
CA ARG A 128 8.41 6.99 9.23
C ARG A 128 8.10 8.41 9.71
N GLN A 129 6.82 8.77 9.71
CA GLN A 129 6.26 10.03 10.20
C GLN A 129 4.72 9.93 10.25
N PRO A 130 4.02 10.79 11.00
CA PRO A 130 2.56 10.89 10.92
C PRO A 130 2.07 11.31 9.53
N ASP A 131 0.91 10.79 9.11
CA ASP A 131 0.24 11.14 7.83
C ASP A 131 1.16 11.02 6.60
N GLN A 132 2.00 9.97 6.61
CA GLN A 132 3.16 9.83 5.74
C GLN A 132 2.84 9.87 4.23
N LYS A 133 1.68 9.35 3.81
CA LYS A 133 1.24 9.32 2.41
C LYS A 133 0.94 10.74 1.94
N ARG A 134 0.14 11.49 2.70
CA ARG A 134 -0.13 12.91 2.44
C ARG A 134 1.14 13.76 2.41
N GLN A 135 2.02 13.57 3.39
CA GLN A 135 3.27 14.35 3.46
C GLN A 135 4.19 14.07 2.26
N ALA A 136 4.17 12.86 1.70
CA ALA A 136 4.89 12.55 0.46
C ALA A 136 4.30 13.34 -0.73
N VAL A 137 2.97 13.36 -0.88
CA VAL A 137 2.30 14.18 -1.93
C VAL A 137 2.68 15.66 -1.79
N LYS A 138 2.64 16.22 -0.57
CA LYS A 138 3.09 17.60 -0.30
C LYS A 138 4.53 17.86 -0.72
N ALA A 139 5.43 16.91 -0.44
CA ALA A 139 6.82 17.04 -0.83
C ALA A 139 6.98 17.05 -2.36
N LEU A 140 6.21 16.21 -3.08
CA LEU A 140 6.19 16.21 -4.55
C LEU A 140 5.62 17.51 -5.12
N HIS A 141 4.57 18.06 -4.51
CA HIS A 141 4.05 19.39 -4.86
C HIS A 141 5.09 20.50 -4.65
N GLY A 142 5.88 20.43 -3.57
CA GLY A 142 7.01 21.33 -3.34
C GLY A 142 8.11 21.25 -4.41
N LEU A 143 8.16 20.15 -5.17
CA LEU A 143 9.04 19.96 -6.33
C LEU A 143 8.35 20.31 -7.66
N ASN A 144 7.16 20.93 -7.63
CA ASN A 144 6.34 21.29 -8.79
C ASN A 144 5.88 20.09 -9.64
N PHE A 145 5.71 18.92 -9.03
CA PHE A 145 5.00 17.81 -9.68
C PHE A 145 3.50 17.91 -9.46
N ARG A 146 2.77 17.51 -10.49
CA ARG A 146 1.34 17.20 -10.40
C ARG A 146 1.17 15.73 -10.01
N VAL A 147 0.29 15.45 -9.05
CA VAL A 147 0.13 14.10 -8.49
C VAL A 147 -1.25 13.54 -8.83
N ILE A 148 -1.25 12.32 -9.37
CA ILE A 148 -2.45 11.50 -9.54
C ILE A 148 -2.33 10.35 -8.54
N ALA A 149 -3.32 10.18 -7.67
CA ALA A 149 -3.28 9.20 -6.60
C ALA A 149 -4.43 8.19 -6.69
N ALA A 150 -4.17 6.95 -6.31
CA ALA A 150 -5.20 5.92 -6.14
C ALA A 150 -4.95 5.09 -4.87
N GLY A 151 -6.03 4.78 -4.16
CA GLY A 151 -6.06 4.00 -2.93
C GLY A 151 -7.42 3.35 -2.75
N ASP A 152 -7.56 2.41 -1.83
CA ASP A 152 -8.79 1.62 -1.66
C ASP A 152 -9.49 1.89 -0.30
N SER A 153 -8.82 2.55 0.65
CA SER A 153 -9.26 2.55 2.04
C SER A 153 -9.22 3.92 2.74
N TYR A 154 -9.71 3.99 3.98
CA TYR A 154 -9.75 5.21 4.79
C TYR A 154 -8.37 5.85 5.00
N ASN A 155 -7.30 5.05 5.13
CA ASN A 155 -5.94 5.55 5.35
C ASN A 155 -5.36 6.26 4.10
N ASP A 156 -6.00 6.14 2.94
CA ASP A 156 -5.59 6.83 1.71
C ASP A 156 -6.24 8.20 1.54
N THR A 157 -7.36 8.45 2.23
CA THR A 157 -8.21 9.62 1.95
C THR A 157 -7.47 10.95 2.09
N THR A 158 -6.49 11.04 3.00
CA THR A 158 -5.64 12.23 3.14
C THR A 158 -4.63 12.38 2.00
N MET A 159 -4.10 11.28 1.45
CA MET A 159 -3.28 11.28 0.24
C MET A 159 -4.12 11.66 -0.98
N LEU A 160 -5.29 11.05 -1.14
CA LEU A 160 -6.20 11.30 -2.26
C LEU A 160 -6.69 12.75 -2.28
N GLY A 161 -7.01 13.30 -1.10
CA GLY A 161 -7.45 14.69 -0.96
C GLY A 161 -6.34 15.72 -1.10
N GLU A 162 -5.07 15.32 -0.93
CA GLU A 162 -3.92 16.21 -1.16
C GLU A 162 -3.46 16.19 -2.62
N ALA A 163 -3.65 15.09 -3.34
CA ALA A 163 -3.29 14.97 -4.76
C ALA A 163 -4.15 15.87 -5.67
N ASP A 164 -3.66 16.21 -6.86
CA ASP A 164 -4.45 16.95 -7.86
C ASP A 164 -5.67 16.15 -8.33
N HIS A 165 -5.52 14.83 -8.44
CA HIS A 165 -6.60 13.89 -8.71
C HIS A 165 -6.45 12.63 -7.84
N GLY A 166 -7.46 12.35 -7.02
CA GLY A 166 -7.55 11.13 -6.22
C GLY A 166 -8.67 10.21 -6.71
N PHE A 167 -8.38 8.91 -6.80
CA PHE A 167 -9.34 7.87 -7.17
C PHE A 167 -9.46 6.81 -6.06
N LEU A 168 -10.68 6.31 -5.87
CA LEU A 168 -10.91 5.10 -5.08
C LEU A 168 -10.84 3.89 -6.00
N PHE A 169 -9.95 2.94 -5.72
CA PHE A 169 -9.74 1.73 -6.52
C PHE A 169 -10.21 0.50 -5.77
N ASP A 170 -11.19 -0.23 -6.31
CA ASP A 170 -11.79 -1.42 -5.69
C ASP A 170 -12.16 -1.23 -4.20
N ALA A 171 -12.50 0.00 -3.85
CA ALA A 171 -12.76 0.41 -2.48
C ALA A 171 -14.07 -0.18 -1.93
N PRO A 172 -14.16 -0.47 -0.62
CA PRO A 172 -15.40 -0.90 0.02
C PRO A 172 -16.55 0.11 -0.14
N ALA A 173 -17.78 -0.39 -0.26
CA ALA A 173 -18.97 0.44 -0.48
C ALA A 173 -19.17 1.55 0.58
N ASN A 174 -18.79 1.30 1.84
CA ASN A 174 -18.86 2.31 2.89
C ASN A 174 -17.83 3.44 2.68
N VAL A 175 -16.61 3.13 2.22
CA VAL A 175 -15.60 4.15 1.88
C VAL A 175 -16.11 5.01 0.72
N ILE A 176 -16.65 4.39 -0.32
CA ILE A 176 -17.22 5.10 -1.48
C ILE A 176 -18.35 6.05 -1.05
N ALA A 177 -19.24 5.59 -0.16
CA ALA A 177 -20.35 6.39 0.34
C ALA A 177 -19.90 7.59 1.18
N GLU A 178 -18.84 7.43 1.97
CA GLU A 178 -18.31 8.50 2.85
C GLU A 178 -17.43 9.51 2.11
N PHE A 179 -16.78 9.10 1.00
CA PHE A 179 -15.87 9.95 0.22
C PHE A 179 -16.31 10.10 -1.25
N PRO A 180 -17.52 10.63 -1.53
CA PRO A 180 -18.07 10.71 -2.89
C PRO A 180 -17.30 11.66 -3.83
N GLN A 181 -16.39 12.47 -3.30
CA GLN A 181 -15.50 13.33 -4.08
C GLN A 181 -14.44 12.56 -4.87
N PHE A 182 -14.15 11.31 -4.50
CA PHE A 182 -13.19 10.45 -5.21
C PHE A 182 -13.96 9.48 -6.12
N PRO A 183 -13.74 9.51 -7.45
CA PRO A 183 -14.43 8.58 -8.35
C PRO A 183 -14.05 7.13 -8.02
N PRO A 184 -15.04 6.23 -7.81
CA PRO A 184 -14.77 4.81 -7.62
C PRO A 184 -14.49 4.14 -8.97
N LEU A 185 -13.44 3.33 -9.00
CA LEU A 185 -12.97 2.59 -10.17
C LEU A 185 -12.84 1.12 -9.81
N HIS A 186 -13.12 0.25 -10.77
CA HIS A 186 -13.03 -1.19 -10.61
C HIS A 186 -12.15 -1.81 -11.69
N GLY A 187 -11.08 -2.49 -11.26
CA GLY A 187 -10.11 -3.13 -12.15
C GLY A 187 -9.16 -2.17 -12.87
N TYR A 188 -8.01 -2.70 -13.28
CA TYR A 188 -6.89 -1.90 -13.76
C TYR A 188 -7.16 -1.13 -15.05
N GLU A 189 -8.02 -1.63 -15.95
CA GLU A 189 -8.35 -0.90 -17.18
C GLU A 189 -9.11 0.40 -16.89
N ALA A 190 -10.05 0.38 -15.94
CA ALA A 190 -10.73 1.60 -15.51
C ALA A 190 -9.74 2.58 -14.87
N LEU A 191 -8.78 2.07 -14.07
CA LEU A 191 -7.74 2.90 -13.45
C LEU A 191 -6.78 3.52 -14.49
N LYS A 192 -6.34 2.75 -15.49
CA LYS A 192 -5.54 3.28 -16.61
C LYS A 192 -6.28 4.40 -17.33
N GLN A 193 -7.54 4.17 -17.69
CA GLN A 193 -8.37 5.18 -18.38
C GLN A 193 -8.55 6.45 -17.55
N ALA A 194 -8.78 6.32 -16.25
CA ALA A 194 -8.91 7.45 -15.34
C ALA A 194 -7.60 8.26 -15.22
N ILE A 195 -6.45 7.58 -15.07
CA ILE A 195 -5.13 8.24 -15.04
C ILE A 195 -4.88 8.99 -16.35
N ARG A 196 -5.21 8.38 -17.50
CA ARG A 196 -5.05 9.02 -18.82
C ARG A 196 -5.97 10.22 -19.00
N SER A 197 -7.22 10.13 -18.59
CA SER A 197 -8.21 11.20 -18.81
C SER A 197 -7.89 12.48 -18.04
N VAL A 198 -7.23 12.35 -16.88
CA VAL A 198 -6.79 13.50 -16.09
C VAL A 198 -5.37 13.95 -16.42
N SER A 199 -4.61 13.19 -17.21
CA SER A 199 -3.25 13.58 -17.64
C SER A 199 -3.27 14.85 -18.49
N GLN A 200 -2.32 15.76 -18.25
CA GLN A 200 -2.10 16.94 -19.09
C GLN A 200 -1.33 16.62 -20.39
N ARG A 201 -0.92 15.36 -20.56
CA ARG A 201 -0.16 14.86 -21.70
C ARG A 201 -1.01 13.88 -22.50
N ASN A 202 -0.74 13.78 -23.81
CA ASN A 202 -1.36 12.78 -24.66
C ASN A 202 -0.73 11.40 -24.41
N ILE A 203 -1.40 10.56 -23.61
CA ILE A 203 -0.95 9.20 -23.29
C ILE A 203 -1.64 8.22 -24.26
N PRO A 204 -0.88 7.38 -24.99
CA PRO A 204 -1.45 6.37 -25.90
C PRO A 204 -2.45 5.44 -25.22
N GLU A 205 -3.36 4.87 -26.02
CA GLU A 205 -4.23 3.77 -25.59
C GLU A 205 -3.44 2.50 -25.30
#